data_AF-A0AA97I3H9-F1
#
_entry.id   AF-A0AA97I3H9-F1
#
_cell.length_a   1.000
_cell.length_b   1.000
_cell.length_c   1.000
_cell.angle_alpha   90.00
_cell.angle_beta   90.00
_cell.angle_gamma   90.00
#
_symmetry.space_group_name_H-M   'P 1'
#
loop_
_entity.id
_entity.type
_entity.pdbx_description
1 polymer ?
#
loop_
_entity_poly.entity_id
_entity_poly.type
_entity_poly.pdbx_seq_one_letter_code
_entity_poly.pdbx_strand_id
1 'polypeptide(L)'
;MILKGINMIYDKERNGFFCKGKFIVNNFPIRTEKYTDLELFLRYFPIQFSHIKDATNWSQTIQDKYNAIRIAFEELKNLIDIYWKEYCDDIKIRSTQYLIALTLKYETFMNCIYSFCESLAMIIKLIYPKMNLTSKFSKLRSEILSEKIMIDDDFCHLMKITDWYDEVHWIRTEATHSLFGFLFFSKDGKPGYLNQIYNKRKGVPSNKNVDNIKDHIKFEKDTVSGRVKIEIDNIDNHIDIIFSEFNKFLFEFGKIGLKLINFDLQNVDICFQNSITYQIGTKLITINDIKNDQPGICTKLYDECPMKNYCKAYTKAS
;
A
#
# COMPACT_ATOMS: atom_id res chain seq x y z
N MET A 1 9.52 8.02 9.72
CA MET A 1 9.55 9.50 9.79
C MET A 1 10.36 9.91 11.02
N ILE A 2 11.59 10.41 10.86
CA ILE A 2 12.42 10.88 11.99
C ILE A 2 12.44 12.41 11.93
N LEU A 3 11.67 13.06 12.81
CA LEU A 3 11.72 14.50 13.00
C LEU A 3 12.82 14.82 14.02
N LYS A 4 14.02 15.16 13.55
CA LYS A 4 15.05 15.80 14.39
C LYS A 4 15.07 17.30 14.07
N GLY A 5 14.95 18.14 15.11
CA GLY A 5 15.28 19.58 15.02
C GLY A 5 14.13 20.58 14.90
N ILE A 6 12.91 20.27 15.36
CA ILE A 6 11.84 21.28 15.45
C ILE A 6 11.98 22.07 16.76
N ASN A 7 12.39 23.34 16.69
CA ASN A 7 12.26 24.30 17.78
C ASN A 7 10.98 25.12 17.57
N MET A 8 10.05 25.03 18.52
CA MET A 8 8.93 25.97 18.57
C MET A 8 9.38 27.26 19.24
N ILE A 9 9.12 28.40 18.60
CA ILE A 9 9.42 29.73 19.14
C ILE A 9 8.10 30.47 19.29
N TYR A 10 7.87 31.04 20.48
CA TYR A 10 6.73 31.92 20.72
C TYR A 10 7.02 33.31 20.15
N ASP A 11 6.23 33.74 19.18
CA ASP A 11 6.30 35.10 18.62
C ASP A 11 5.32 36.00 19.39
N LYS A 12 5.88 36.98 20.10
CA LYS A 12 5.11 37.94 20.90
C LYS A 12 4.35 38.96 20.06
N GLU A 13 4.80 39.29 18.86
CA GLU A 13 4.11 40.24 17.98
C GLU A 13 2.88 39.61 17.33
N ARG A 14 2.91 38.29 17.13
CA ARG A 14 1.83 37.51 16.51
C ARG A 14 0.99 36.70 17.50
N ASN A 15 1.33 36.79 18.79
CA ASN A 15 0.69 36.09 19.91
C ASN A 15 0.46 34.59 19.65
N GLY A 16 1.50 33.88 19.19
CA GLY A 16 1.40 32.47 18.82
C GLY A 16 2.74 31.74 18.76
N PHE A 17 2.70 30.41 18.82
CA PHE A 17 3.87 29.55 18.62
C PHE A 17 4.08 29.28 17.14
N PHE A 18 5.29 29.54 16.65
CA PHE A 18 5.71 29.27 15.28
C PHE A 18 6.86 28.28 15.27
N CYS A 19 6.77 27.29 14.39
CA CYS A 19 7.89 26.40 14.14
C CYS A 19 8.96 27.14 13.33
N LYS A 20 10.11 27.44 13.94
CA LYS A 20 11.28 27.96 13.22
C LYS A 20 12.25 26.82 13.00
N GLY A 21 12.01 26.08 11.93
CA GLY A 21 12.92 25.08 11.38
C GLY A 21 12.87 25.15 9.87
N LYS A 22 13.99 24.89 9.19
CA LYS A 22 13.92 24.52 7.77
C LYS A 22 13.03 23.27 7.72
N PHE A 23 11.87 23.37 7.06
CA PHE A 23 11.25 22.20 6.49
C PHE A 23 12.21 21.68 5.43
N ILE A 24 13.21 20.94 5.85
CA ILE A 24 13.80 19.98 4.94
C ILE A 24 12.74 18.90 4.87
N VAL A 25 11.86 19.01 3.86
CA VAL A 25 11.09 17.88 3.37
C VAL A 25 12.12 16.93 2.78
N ASN A 26 12.89 16.28 3.66
CA ASN A 26 13.80 15.22 3.30
C ASN A 26 12.91 14.09 2.81
N ASN A 27 12.98 13.87 1.50
CA ASN A 27 12.24 12.89 0.70
C ASN A 27 10.91 13.41 0.09
N PHE A 28 10.95 14.47 -0.71
CA PHE A 28 10.50 14.21 -2.08
C PHE A 28 11.65 13.47 -2.76
N PRO A 29 11.51 12.19 -3.13
CA PRO A 29 12.55 11.55 -3.92
C PRO A 29 12.82 12.45 -5.12
N ILE A 30 14.11 12.69 -5.37
CA ILE A 30 14.62 13.26 -6.62
C ILE A 30 13.84 12.55 -7.75
N ARG A 31 12.91 13.25 -8.41
CA ARG A 31 12.03 12.66 -9.44
C ARG A 31 12.86 12.34 -10.69
N THR A 32 13.55 11.21 -10.65
CA THR A 32 14.20 10.57 -11.80
C THR A 32 13.51 9.27 -12.21
N GLU A 33 12.50 8.81 -11.45
CA GLU A 33 11.75 7.60 -11.77
C GLU A 33 10.53 7.92 -12.65
N LYS A 34 10.33 7.10 -13.68
CA LYS A 34 9.10 7.09 -14.48
C LYS A 34 7.93 6.80 -13.55
N TYR A 35 6.87 7.60 -13.64
CA TYR A 35 5.64 7.35 -12.88
C TYR A 35 5.11 5.95 -13.18
N THR A 36 4.70 5.23 -12.13
CA THR A 36 3.89 4.02 -12.27
C THR A 36 2.51 4.36 -12.83
N ASP A 37 1.85 3.38 -13.45
CA ASP A 37 0.49 3.58 -13.97
C ASP A 37 -0.50 3.94 -12.84
N LEU A 38 -0.32 3.41 -11.62
CA LEU A 38 -1.11 3.80 -10.46
C LEU A 38 -0.90 5.27 -10.08
N GLU A 39 0.35 5.74 -10.04
CA GLU A 39 0.63 7.14 -9.73
C GLU A 39 0.05 8.09 -10.78
N LEU A 40 0.12 7.72 -12.06
CA LEU A 40 -0.52 8.48 -13.14
C LEU A 40 -2.04 8.49 -12.97
N PHE A 41 -2.65 7.32 -12.72
CA PHE A 41 -4.08 7.24 -12.47
C PHE A 41 -4.50 8.16 -11.32
N LEU A 42 -3.87 8.03 -10.14
CA LEU A 42 -4.20 8.84 -8.96
C LEU A 42 -3.94 10.33 -9.18
N ARG A 43 -2.94 10.68 -10.00
CA ARG A 43 -2.61 12.06 -10.33
C ARG A 43 -3.68 12.74 -11.20
N TYR A 44 -4.28 12.01 -12.13
CA TYR A 44 -5.32 12.55 -13.02
C TYR A 44 -6.74 12.26 -12.53
N PHE A 45 -6.90 11.37 -11.55
CA PHE A 45 -8.18 11.03 -10.94
C PHE A 45 -9.02 12.25 -10.52
N PRO A 46 -8.48 13.28 -9.83
CA PRO A 46 -9.29 14.43 -9.41
C PRO A 46 -9.79 15.30 -10.57
N ILE A 47 -9.12 15.24 -11.72
CA ILE A 47 -9.45 16.03 -12.90
C ILE A 47 -10.51 15.29 -13.72
N GLN A 48 -10.25 14.01 -14.01
CA GLN A 48 -11.17 13.15 -14.75
C GLN A 48 -12.50 12.96 -13.99
N PHE A 49 -12.41 12.79 -12.67
CA PHE A 49 -13.55 12.54 -11.81
C PHE A 49 -13.83 13.73 -10.88
N SER A 50 -13.77 14.94 -11.43
CA SER A 50 -14.03 16.20 -10.70
C SER A 50 -15.44 16.29 -10.07
N HIS A 51 -16.37 15.45 -10.52
CA HIS A 51 -17.70 15.30 -9.92
C HIS A 51 -17.69 14.51 -8.60
N ILE A 52 -16.63 13.73 -8.32
CA ILE A 52 -16.46 13.02 -7.05
C ILE A 52 -16.00 14.02 -5.99
N LYS A 53 -16.80 14.17 -4.93
CA LYS A 53 -16.43 15.01 -3.79
C LYS A 53 -15.12 14.52 -3.16
N ASP A 54 -14.22 15.46 -2.87
CA ASP A 54 -12.93 15.21 -2.23
C ASP A 54 -12.00 14.27 -3.04
N ALA A 55 -12.13 14.22 -4.37
CA ALA A 55 -11.31 13.35 -5.23
C ALA A 55 -9.79 13.53 -5.01
N THR A 56 -9.33 14.76 -4.79
CA THR A 56 -7.92 15.05 -4.44
C THR A 56 -7.48 14.36 -3.14
N ASN A 57 -8.33 14.40 -2.10
CA ASN A 57 -8.04 13.76 -0.83
C ASN A 57 -8.06 12.24 -0.96
N TRP A 58 -8.94 11.69 -1.79
CA TRP A 58 -8.93 10.26 -2.12
C TRP A 58 -7.62 9.84 -2.77
N SER A 59 -7.16 10.56 -3.80
CA SER A 59 -5.87 10.30 -4.44
C SER A 59 -4.71 10.33 -3.44
N GLN A 60 -4.63 11.36 -2.60
CA GLN A 60 -3.59 11.49 -1.59
C GLN A 60 -3.65 10.37 -0.55
N THR A 61 -4.85 10.01 -0.09
CA THR A 61 -5.06 8.94 0.89
C THR A 61 -4.54 7.59 0.36
N ILE A 62 -4.78 7.27 -0.91
CA ILE A 62 -4.26 6.03 -1.50
C ILE A 62 -2.72 6.05 -1.56
N GLN A 63 -2.11 7.17 -1.95
CA GLN A 63 -0.66 7.31 -1.97
C GLN A 63 -0.06 7.16 -0.56
N ASP A 64 -0.65 7.82 0.43
CA ASP A 64 -0.19 7.75 1.82
C ASP A 64 -0.31 6.34 2.40
N LYS A 65 -1.41 5.63 2.10
CA LYS A 65 -1.58 4.24 2.53
C LYS A 65 -0.62 3.29 1.85
N TYR A 66 -0.33 3.47 0.56
CA TYR A 66 0.70 2.69 -0.14
C TYR A 66 2.07 2.88 0.52
N ASN A 67 2.45 4.13 0.81
CA ASN A 67 3.69 4.44 1.51
C ASN A 67 3.71 3.82 2.92
N ALA A 68 2.60 3.85 3.65
CA ALA A 68 2.49 3.22 4.96
C ALA A 68 2.68 1.69 4.90
N ILE A 69 2.14 1.01 3.88
CA ILE A 69 2.36 -0.43 3.66
C ILE A 69 3.84 -0.70 3.42
N ARG A 70 4.48 0.08 2.53
CA ARG A 70 5.93 -0.04 2.27
C ARG A 70 6.75 0.10 3.55
N ILE A 71 6.45 1.12 4.37
CA ILE A 71 7.15 1.33 5.64
C ILE A 71 6.92 0.14 6.58
N ALA A 72 5.68 -0.33 6.71
CA ALA A 72 5.35 -1.46 7.58
C ALA A 72 6.05 -2.76 7.15
N PHE A 73 6.15 -3.00 5.83
CA PHE A 73 6.88 -4.12 5.25
C PHE A 73 8.38 -4.05 5.60
N GLU A 74 9.03 -2.91 5.34
CA GLU A 74 10.45 -2.72 5.64
C GLU A 74 10.74 -2.82 7.15
N GLU A 75 9.90 -2.23 8.00
CA GLU A 75 10.04 -2.35 9.45
C GLU A 75 9.93 -3.81 9.92
N LEU A 76 9.04 -4.59 9.32
CA LEU A 76 8.86 -6.00 9.63
C LEU A 76 10.06 -6.84 9.17
N LYS A 77 10.56 -6.63 7.95
CA LYS A 77 11.78 -7.29 7.44
C LYS A 77 12.98 -7.00 8.33
N ASN A 78 13.20 -5.73 8.68
CA ASN A 78 14.29 -5.36 9.58
C ASN A 78 14.17 -6.02 10.96
N LEU A 79 12.95 -6.15 11.50
CA LEU A 79 12.73 -6.83 12.78
C LEU A 79 13.00 -8.34 12.69
N ILE A 80 12.63 -8.98 11.59
CA ILE A 80 12.95 -10.39 11.31
C ILE A 80 14.47 -10.58 11.24
N ASP A 81 15.19 -9.71 10.54
CA ASP A 81 16.65 -9.78 10.43
C ASP A 81 17.36 -9.59 11.78
N ILE A 82 16.90 -8.64 12.60
CA ILE A 82 17.41 -8.44 13.97
C ILE A 82 17.17 -9.69 14.81
N TYR A 83 15.94 -10.23 14.76
CA TYR A 83 15.59 -11.45 15.47
C TYR A 83 16.52 -12.62 15.08
N TRP A 84 16.81 -12.78 13.79
CA TRP A 84 17.70 -13.83 13.32
C TRP A 84 19.13 -13.69 13.80
N LYS A 85 19.68 -12.46 13.78
CA LYS A 85 21.03 -12.20 14.29
C LYS A 85 21.13 -12.53 15.78
N GLU A 86 20.19 -12.05 16.59
CA GLU A 86 20.18 -12.32 18.03
C GLU A 86 19.93 -13.80 18.35
N TYR A 87 19.11 -14.50 17.58
CA TYR A 87 18.87 -15.93 17.75
C TYR A 87 20.11 -16.78 17.43
N CYS A 88 20.82 -16.45 16.36
CA CYS A 88 22.04 -17.16 15.95
C CYS A 88 23.21 -16.92 16.91
N ASP A 89 23.28 -15.73 17.51
CA ASP A 89 24.38 -15.35 18.39
C ASP A 89 24.17 -15.79 19.86
N ASP A 90 22.93 -16.11 20.28
CA ASP A 90 22.63 -16.49 21.67
C ASP A 90 21.48 -17.51 21.80
N ILE A 91 21.79 -18.78 22.15
CA ILE A 91 20.82 -19.90 22.29
C ILE A 91 19.72 -19.62 23.34
N LYS A 92 19.85 -18.56 24.15
CA LYS A 92 19.01 -18.33 25.34
C LYS A 92 17.97 -17.22 25.23
N ILE A 93 17.92 -16.43 24.17
CA ILE A 93 16.96 -15.32 24.11
C ILE A 93 15.64 -15.78 23.47
N ARG A 94 14.87 -16.53 24.25
CA ARG A 94 13.40 -16.62 24.08
C ARG A 94 12.74 -15.35 24.62
N SER A 95 13.17 -14.19 24.16
CA SER A 95 12.58 -12.92 24.59
C SER A 95 11.16 -12.83 24.04
N THR A 96 10.18 -13.07 24.92
CA THR A 96 8.75 -12.87 24.65
C THR A 96 8.47 -11.49 24.04
N GLN A 97 9.31 -10.49 24.34
CA GLN A 97 9.16 -9.13 23.82
C GLN A 97 9.38 -9.04 22.31
N TYR A 98 10.38 -9.73 21.74
CA TYR A 98 10.59 -9.75 20.29
C TYR A 98 9.48 -10.50 19.56
N LEU A 99 8.97 -11.58 20.15
CA LEU A 99 7.85 -12.32 19.56
C LEU A 99 6.57 -11.47 19.53
N ILE A 100 6.30 -10.75 20.62
CA ILE A 100 5.21 -9.78 20.70
C ILE A 100 5.40 -8.68 19.66
N ALA A 101 6.60 -8.11 19.56
CA ALA A 101 6.91 -7.07 18.57
C ALA A 101 6.71 -7.57 17.13
N LEU A 102 7.19 -8.77 16.82
CA LEU A 102 7.04 -9.39 15.49
C LEU A 102 5.57 -9.62 15.15
N THR A 103 4.79 -10.12 16.12
CA THR A 103 3.34 -10.32 15.97
C THR A 103 2.62 -9.00 15.69
N LEU A 104 2.89 -7.98 16.50
CA LEU A 104 2.28 -6.65 16.33
C LEU A 104 2.65 -6.01 14.99
N LYS A 105 3.90 -6.15 14.54
CA LYS A 105 4.36 -5.60 13.26
C LYS A 105 3.77 -6.35 12.06
N TYR A 106 3.68 -7.68 12.12
CA TYR A 106 3.01 -8.49 11.12
C TYR A 106 1.53 -8.11 11.00
N GLU A 107 0.82 -8.02 12.13
CA GLU A 107 -0.59 -7.62 12.12
C GLU A 107 -0.77 -6.20 11.57
N THR A 108 0.12 -5.28 11.95
CA THR A 108 0.11 -3.91 11.43
C THR A 108 0.28 -3.89 9.91
N PHE A 109 1.22 -4.68 9.37
CA PHE A 109 1.44 -4.81 7.93
C PHE A 109 0.17 -5.31 7.21
N MET A 110 -0.43 -6.40 7.69
CA MET A 110 -1.67 -6.95 7.10
C MET A 110 -2.84 -5.96 7.23
N ASN A 111 -2.95 -5.25 8.35
CA ASN A 111 -3.98 -4.23 8.58
C ASN A 111 -3.83 -3.04 7.63
N CYS A 112 -2.59 -2.63 7.32
CA CYS A 112 -2.33 -1.57 6.34
C CYS A 112 -2.82 -1.99 4.94
N ILE A 113 -2.52 -3.22 4.50
CA ILE A 113 -3.00 -3.76 3.21
C ILE A 113 -4.54 -3.83 3.20
N TYR A 114 -5.15 -4.38 4.25
CA TYR A 114 -6.60 -4.43 4.38
C TYR A 114 -7.23 -3.03 4.22
N SER A 115 -6.73 -2.06 4.98
CA SER A 115 -7.20 -0.68 5.00
C SER A 115 -7.06 0.01 3.64
N PHE A 116 -6.02 -0.32 2.89
CA PHE A 116 -5.81 0.16 1.54
C PHE A 116 -6.85 -0.40 0.57
N CYS A 117 -7.07 -1.71 0.56
CA CYS A 117 -8.06 -2.36 -0.31
C CYS A 117 -9.49 -1.83 -0.05
N GLU A 118 -9.87 -1.61 1.21
CA GLU A 118 -11.16 -1.00 1.55
C GLU A 118 -11.30 0.42 0.96
N SER A 119 -10.23 1.22 0.98
CA SER A 119 -10.23 2.55 0.34
C SER A 119 -10.35 2.46 -1.19
N LEU A 120 -9.72 1.46 -1.82
CA LEU A 120 -9.91 1.23 -3.26
C LEU A 120 -11.35 0.82 -3.59
N ALA A 121 -11.97 -0.07 -2.81
CA ALA A 121 -13.37 -0.43 -3.02
C ALA A 121 -14.30 0.79 -2.97
N MET A 122 -14.03 1.72 -2.05
CA MET A 122 -14.76 2.99 -1.99
C MET A 122 -14.54 3.84 -3.25
N ILE A 123 -13.31 3.95 -3.75
CA ILE A 123 -13.02 4.67 -5.00
C ILE A 123 -13.74 4.02 -6.18
N ILE A 124 -13.68 2.70 -6.33
CA ILE A 124 -14.37 1.97 -7.40
C ILE A 124 -15.89 2.26 -7.35
N LYS A 125 -16.49 2.23 -6.16
CA LYS A 125 -17.90 2.60 -5.98
C LYS A 125 -18.21 4.01 -6.46
N LEU A 126 -17.32 4.97 -6.19
CA LEU A 126 -17.51 6.37 -6.59
C LEU A 126 -17.33 6.57 -8.11
N ILE A 127 -16.45 5.79 -8.74
CA ILE A 127 -16.27 5.77 -10.21
C ILE A 127 -17.52 5.21 -10.90
N TYR A 128 -18.16 4.20 -10.31
CA TYR A 128 -19.32 3.50 -10.88
C TYR A 128 -20.61 3.70 -10.05
N PRO A 129 -21.12 4.93 -9.90
CA PRO A 129 -22.21 5.24 -8.97
C PRO A 129 -23.54 4.54 -9.33
N LYS A 130 -23.75 4.20 -10.60
CA LYS A 130 -24.97 3.55 -11.10
C LYS A 130 -25.03 2.04 -10.81
N MET A 131 -23.91 1.41 -10.45
CA MET A 131 -23.82 -0.05 -10.26
C MET A 131 -24.16 -0.50 -8.83
N ASN A 132 -24.51 0.43 -7.92
CA ASN A 132 -24.84 0.14 -6.52
C ASN A 132 -23.80 -0.76 -5.81
N LEU A 133 -22.52 -0.48 -6.04
CA LEU A 133 -21.43 -1.27 -5.50
C LEU A 133 -21.32 -1.12 -3.98
N THR A 134 -20.85 -2.18 -3.32
CA THR A 134 -20.46 -2.13 -1.91
C THR A 134 -19.15 -1.38 -1.71
N SER A 135 -18.98 -0.73 -0.56
CA SER A 135 -17.73 -0.05 -0.18
C SER A 135 -16.72 -0.98 0.49
N LYS A 136 -17.05 -2.26 0.70
CA LYS A 136 -16.17 -3.25 1.33
C LYS A 136 -15.51 -4.10 0.25
N PHE A 137 -14.18 -4.21 0.27
CA PHE A 137 -13.44 -4.90 -0.77
C PHE A 137 -13.76 -6.40 -0.80
N SER A 138 -13.81 -7.06 0.36
CA SER A 138 -14.14 -8.50 0.42
C SER A 138 -15.53 -8.82 -0.15
N LYS A 139 -16.51 -7.94 0.12
CA LYS A 139 -17.86 -8.10 -0.39
C LYS A 139 -17.92 -7.80 -1.88
N LEU A 140 -17.24 -6.75 -2.35
CA LEU A 140 -17.17 -6.41 -3.78
C LEU A 140 -16.58 -7.58 -4.58
N ARG A 141 -15.44 -8.11 -4.11
CA ARG A 141 -14.80 -9.29 -4.70
C ARG A 141 -15.75 -10.49 -4.72
N SER A 142 -16.42 -10.79 -3.61
CA SER A 142 -17.38 -11.91 -3.53
C SER A 142 -18.55 -11.76 -4.48
N GLU A 143 -19.10 -10.55 -4.64
CA GLU A 143 -20.20 -10.27 -5.57
C GLU A 143 -19.76 -10.40 -7.04
N ILE A 144 -18.51 -10.06 -7.36
CA ILE A 144 -17.94 -10.27 -8.70
C ILE A 144 -17.64 -11.75 -8.97
N LEU A 145 -17.06 -12.47 -8.01
CA LEU A 145 -16.77 -13.90 -8.12
C LEU A 145 -18.02 -14.77 -8.26
N SER A 146 -19.12 -14.33 -7.64
CA SER A 146 -20.43 -14.98 -7.77
C SER A 146 -21.23 -14.50 -8.99
N GLU A 147 -20.62 -13.68 -9.86
CA GLU A 147 -21.24 -13.12 -11.08
C GLU A 147 -22.50 -12.30 -10.81
N LYS A 148 -22.72 -11.86 -9.57
CA LYS A 148 -23.84 -11.00 -9.18
C LYS A 148 -23.66 -9.58 -9.72
N ILE A 149 -22.41 -9.14 -9.86
CA ILE A 149 -22.04 -7.82 -10.39
C ILE A 149 -20.95 -8.02 -11.45
N MET A 150 -21.07 -7.29 -12.55
CA MET A 150 -20.07 -7.21 -13.60
C MET A 150 -19.79 -5.74 -13.89
N ILE A 151 -18.55 -5.31 -13.69
CA ILE A 151 -18.11 -3.93 -13.94
C ILE A 151 -17.58 -3.83 -15.38
N ASP A 152 -16.43 -4.46 -15.61
CA ASP A 152 -15.86 -4.78 -16.92
C ASP A 152 -14.94 -6.00 -16.77
N ASP A 153 -14.54 -6.57 -17.90
CA ASP A 153 -13.78 -7.83 -17.94
C ASP A 153 -12.42 -7.71 -17.23
N ASP A 154 -11.75 -6.57 -17.35
CA ASP A 154 -10.44 -6.35 -16.73
C ASP A 154 -10.55 -6.28 -15.21
N PHE A 155 -11.50 -5.50 -14.67
CA PHE A 155 -11.75 -5.44 -13.23
C PHE A 155 -12.21 -6.80 -12.69
N CYS A 156 -13.07 -7.51 -13.42
CA CYS A 156 -13.52 -8.83 -13.00
C CYS A 156 -12.36 -9.84 -12.97
N HIS A 157 -11.44 -9.79 -13.94
CA HIS A 157 -10.23 -10.59 -13.94
C HIS A 157 -9.32 -10.24 -12.76
N LEU A 158 -9.10 -8.94 -12.49
CA LEU A 158 -8.30 -8.47 -11.35
C LEU A 158 -8.86 -9.01 -10.02
N MET A 159 -10.18 -8.98 -9.83
CA MET A 159 -10.80 -9.50 -8.61
C MET A 159 -10.68 -11.03 -8.49
N LYS A 160 -10.59 -11.75 -9.61
CA LYS A 160 -10.37 -13.21 -9.62
C LYS A 160 -8.97 -13.58 -9.13
N ILE A 161 -7.96 -12.80 -9.49
CA ILE A 161 -6.55 -13.07 -9.15
C ILE A 161 -6.10 -12.48 -7.80
N THR A 162 -7.02 -12.02 -6.96
CA THR A 162 -6.73 -11.45 -5.63
C THR A 162 -7.12 -12.39 -4.48
N ASP A 163 -6.89 -13.69 -4.63
CA ASP A 163 -7.14 -14.70 -3.59
C ASP A 163 -6.23 -14.52 -2.35
N TRP A 164 -5.03 -13.97 -2.51
CA TRP A 164 -4.16 -13.53 -1.41
C TRP A 164 -4.85 -12.56 -0.44
N TYR A 165 -5.85 -11.78 -0.90
CA TYR A 165 -6.59 -10.87 -0.04
C TYR A 165 -7.50 -11.61 0.96
N ASP A 166 -7.91 -12.84 0.66
CA ASP A 166 -8.73 -13.61 1.59
C ASP A 166 -8.01 -13.81 2.92
N GLU A 167 -6.69 -14.03 2.89
CA GLU A 167 -5.85 -14.13 4.09
C GLU A 167 -5.75 -12.79 4.84
N VAL A 168 -5.49 -11.69 4.12
CA VAL A 168 -5.46 -10.33 4.69
C VAL A 168 -6.78 -9.97 5.37
N HIS A 169 -7.89 -10.25 4.70
CA HIS A 169 -9.23 -10.04 5.24
C HIS A 169 -9.47 -10.91 6.47
N TRP A 170 -9.10 -12.18 6.37
CA TRP A 170 -9.31 -13.17 7.41
C TRP A 170 -8.58 -12.81 8.70
N ILE A 171 -7.28 -12.48 8.62
CA ILE A 171 -6.50 -11.96 9.75
C ILE A 171 -7.28 -10.79 10.36
N ARG A 172 -7.65 -9.76 9.59
CA ARG A 172 -8.35 -8.59 10.16
C ARG A 172 -9.66 -8.92 10.88
N THR A 173 -10.44 -9.90 10.41
CA THR A 173 -11.81 -10.16 10.90
C THR A 173 -11.92 -10.86 12.25
N GLU A 174 -10.85 -11.49 12.72
CA GLU A 174 -10.81 -12.02 14.09
C GLU A 174 -10.72 -10.88 15.13
N ALA A 175 -11.18 -11.12 16.36
CA ALA A 175 -11.09 -10.13 17.44
C ALA A 175 -10.18 -10.53 18.60
N THR A 176 -9.47 -11.64 18.45
CA THR A 176 -8.47 -12.09 19.43
C THR A 176 -7.06 -11.62 19.04
N HIS A 177 -6.98 -10.51 18.30
CA HIS A 177 -5.75 -9.79 17.96
C HIS A 177 -5.05 -9.29 19.19
N SER A 178 -4.17 -10.16 19.70
CA SER A 178 -3.02 -9.85 20.55
C SER A 178 -2.21 -11.11 20.85
N LEU A 179 -2.83 -12.31 20.91
CA LEU A 179 -2.20 -13.47 21.58
C LEU A 179 -2.46 -14.87 20.99
N PHE A 180 -3.29 -15.02 19.96
CA PHE A 180 -3.55 -16.35 19.39
C PHE A 180 -2.64 -16.66 18.21
N GLY A 181 -1.53 -17.36 18.48
CA GLY A 181 -1.00 -18.48 17.67
C GLY A 181 -0.67 -18.29 16.18
N PHE A 182 -0.88 -17.13 15.55
CA PHE A 182 -0.58 -16.93 14.13
C PHE A 182 0.91 -17.04 13.88
N LEU A 183 1.73 -16.50 14.77
CA LEU A 183 3.17 -16.67 14.74
C LEU A 183 3.59 -17.68 15.81
N PHE A 184 4.40 -18.64 15.41
CA PHE A 184 5.00 -19.63 16.30
C PHE A 184 6.48 -19.76 15.98
N PHE A 185 7.23 -20.40 16.88
CA PHE A 185 8.64 -20.67 16.66
C PHE A 185 8.82 -22.16 16.54
N SER A 186 9.44 -22.59 15.44
CA SER A 186 9.80 -23.99 15.24
C SER A 186 10.77 -24.46 16.34
N LYS A 187 11.03 -25.78 16.42
CA LYS A 187 12.04 -26.32 17.33
C LYS A 187 13.44 -25.71 17.09
N ASP A 188 13.69 -25.29 15.84
CA ASP A 188 14.93 -24.64 15.40
C ASP A 188 14.88 -23.12 15.57
N GLY A 189 13.90 -22.61 16.32
CA GLY A 189 13.68 -21.19 16.62
C GLY A 189 13.32 -20.32 15.43
N LYS A 190 13.02 -20.93 14.27
CA LYS A 190 12.52 -20.19 13.12
C LYS A 190 11.11 -19.64 13.38
N PRO A 191 10.85 -18.33 13.22
CA PRO A 191 9.48 -17.82 13.20
C PRO A 191 8.73 -18.45 12.02
N GLY A 192 7.56 -18.94 12.32
CA GLY A 192 6.64 -19.61 11.43
C GLY A 192 5.25 -19.05 11.57
N TYR A 193 4.42 -19.24 10.56
CA TYR A 193 3.04 -18.77 10.55
C TYR A 193 2.03 -19.93 10.44
N LEU A 194 0.95 -19.91 11.23
CA LEU A 194 -0.15 -20.88 11.14
C LEU A 194 -1.28 -20.34 10.25
N ASN A 195 -1.51 -21.01 9.12
CA ASN A 195 -2.54 -20.65 8.14
C ASN A 195 -3.98 -21.09 8.51
N GLN A 196 -4.24 -21.49 9.78
CA GLN A 196 -5.58 -21.87 10.25
C GLN A 196 -5.86 -21.47 11.71
N ILE A 197 -7.08 -20.97 11.97
CA ILE A 197 -7.57 -20.51 13.29
C ILE A 197 -8.31 -21.62 14.05
N TYR A 198 -8.12 -21.63 15.37
CA TYR A 198 -8.83 -22.50 16.32
C TYR A 198 -10.30 -22.13 16.61
N ASN A 199 -10.73 -20.87 16.47
CA ASN A 199 -12.11 -20.42 16.73
C ASN A 199 -12.63 -19.43 15.66
N LYS A 200 -13.63 -19.84 14.86
CA LYS A 200 -14.28 -18.95 13.86
C LYS A 200 -15.39 -18.11 14.49
N ARG A 201 -15.48 -16.81 14.14
CA ARG A 201 -16.67 -15.98 14.43
C ARG A 201 -17.89 -16.34 13.57
N LYS A 202 -19.10 -16.11 14.13
CA LYS A 202 -20.38 -16.16 13.38
C LYS A 202 -20.35 -15.10 12.26
N GLY A 203 -20.53 -15.53 11.01
CA GLY A 203 -20.62 -14.66 9.83
C GLY A 203 -19.51 -14.85 8.78
N VAL A 204 -18.50 -15.67 9.06
CA VAL A 204 -17.49 -16.08 8.06
C VAL A 204 -18.11 -17.18 7.17
N PRO A 205 -18.01 -17.11 5.82
CA PRO A 205 -18.57 -18.11 4.93
C PRO A 205 -18.14 -19.53 5.31
N SER A 206 -19.11 -20.41 5.55
CA SER A 206 -18.93 -21.78 6.04
C SER A 206 -18.37 -22.75 4.99
N ASN A 207 -18.24 -22.35 3.74
CA ASN A 207 -18.21 -23.29 2.61
C ASN A 207 -16.82 -23.62 2.07
N LYS A 208 -15.73 -23.26 2.76
CA LYS A 208 -14.45 -23.97 2.61
C LYS A 208 -14.41 -25.05 3.69
N ASN A 209 -14.61 -26.29 3.24
CA ASN A 209 -14.56 -27.52 4.05
C ASN A 209 -13.46 -27.42 5.12
N VAL A 210 -13.89 -27.41 6.38
CA VAL A 210 -13.02 -27.51 7.56
C VAL A 210 -12.56 -28.97 7.77
N ASP A 211 -12.94 -29.89 6.88
CA ASP A 211 -12.71 -31.32 7.02
C ASP A 211 -11.27 -31.80 6.78
N ASN A 212 -10.35 -30.95 6.32
CA ASN A 212 -9.00 -31.41 5.97
C ASN A 212 -7.84 -30.73 6.71
N ILE A 213 -8.02 -30.43 8.01
CA ILE A 213 -6.86 -30.34 8.93
C ILE A 213 -6.04 -31.64 8.85
N LYS A 214 -6.67 -32.80 8.63
CA LYS A 214 -5.99 -34.11 8.52
C LYS A 214 -5.28 -34.35 7.18
N ASP A 215 -5.74 -33.76 6.09
CA ASP A 215 -5.16 -34.00 4.76
C ASP A 215 -4.22 -32.89 4.28
N HIS A 216 -4.33 -31.67 4.83
CA HIS A 216 -3.43 -30.54 4.51
C HIS A 216 -2.33 -30.29 5.55
N ILE A 217 -2.43 -30.91 6.73
CA ILE A 217 -1.29 -31.14 7.60
C ILE A 217 -0.81 -32.55 7.28
N LYS A 218 0.29 -32.69 6.52
CA LYS A 218 1.01 -33.97 6.51
C LYS A 218 1.61 -34.18 7.91
N PHE A 219 0.84 -34.85 8.77
CA PHE A 219 1.35 -35.41 10.01
C PHE A 219 2.34 -36.52 9.66
N GLU A 220 3.57 -36.18 9.29
CA GLU A 220 4.66 -37.14 9.46
C GLU A 220 4.83 -37.32 10.97
N LYS A 221 4.22 -38.40 11.48
CA LYS A 221 4.58 -38.91 12.81
C LYS A 221 6.06 -39.22 12.75
N ASP A 222 6.86 -38.34 13.34
CA ASP A 222 8.20 -38.67 13.77
C ASP A 222 8.08 -39.84 14.77
N THR A 223 8.29 -41.06 14.27
CA THR A 223 8.00 -42.33 14.97
C THR A 223 8.83 -42.49 16.25
N VAL A 224 9.82 -41.62 16.47
CA VAL A 224 10.69 -41.65 17.64
C VAL A 224 10.24 -40.67 18.74
N SER A 225 9.55 -39.57 18.41
CA SER A 225 9.28 -38.49 19.37
C SER A 225 7.80 -38.16 19.62
N GLY A 226 6.87 -38.69 18.82
CA GLY A 226 5.43 -38.46 19.00
C GLY A 226 4.98 -37.00 18.81
N ARG A 227 5.86 -36.11 18.32
CA ARG A 227 5.53 -34.71 18.05
C ARG A 227 5.15 -34.52 16.59
N VAL A 228 4.00 -33.88 16.37
CA VAL A 228 3.48 -33.47 15.05
C VAL A 228 4.48 -32.53 14.37
N LYS A 229 4.87 -32.86 13.14
CA LYS A 229 5.58 -31.95 12.24
C LYS A 229 4.52 -31.11 11.51
N ILE A 230 4.47 -29.82 11.81
CA ILE A 230 3.61 -28.83 11.15
C ILE A 230 4.43 -28.29 9.98
N GLU A 231 3.86 -28.13 8.78
CA GLU A 231 4.54 -27.43 7.68
C GLU A 231 4.56 -25.93 7.99
N ILE A 232 5.76 -25.37 8.10
CA ILE A 232 6.03 -24.05 8.67
C ILE A 232 6.51 -23.15 7.54
N ASP A 233 5.66 -22.26 7.04
CA ASP A 233 6.13 -21.22 6.14
C ASP A 233 6.96 -20.21 6.95
N ASN A 234 8.17 -19.93 6.46
CA ASN A 234 9.02 -18.88 7.01
C ASN A 234 8.28 -17.55 6.88
N ILE A 235 8.03 -16.86 8.00
CA ILE A 235 7.35 -15.55 8.03
C ILE A 235 7.96 -14.58 7.02
N ASP A 236 9.28 -14.65 6.83
CA ASP A 236 10.04 -13.81 5.90
C ASP A 236 9.62 -14.02 4.45
N ASN A 237 9.56 -15.28 4.01
CA ASN A 237 9.10 -15.64 2.67
C ASN A 237 7.62 -15.31 2.49
N HIS A 238 6.81 -15.52 3.52
CA HIS A 238 5.38 -15.24 3.45
C HIS A 238 5.08 -13.74 3.26
N ILE A 239 5.76 -12.85 4.01
CA ILE A 239 5.55 -11.40 3.83
C ILE A 239 6.05 -10.92 2.47
N ASP A 240 7.13 -11.51 1.94
CA ASP A 240 7.63 -11.21 0.59
C ASP A 240 6.60 -11.63 -0.48
N ILE A 241 5.97 -12.79 -0.32
CA ILE A 241 4.89 -13.26 -1.21
C ILE A 241 3.69 -12.30 -1.16
N ILE A 242 3.17 -12.00 0.03
CA ILE A 242 2.01 -11.10 0.17
C ILE A 242 2.31 -9.71 -0.40
N PHE A 243 3.49 -9.15 -0.10
CA PHE A 243 3.87 -7.84 -0.62
C PHE A 243 4.07 -7.86 -2.15
N SER A 244 4.61 -8.94 -2.70
CA SER A 244 4.74 -9.14 -4.16
C SER A 244 3.37 -9.20 -4.85
N GLU A 245 2.45 -10.01 -4.34
CA GLU A 245 1.09 -10.13 -4.87
C GLU A 245 0.31 -8.81 -4.75
N PHE A 246 0.47 -8.09 -3.64
CA PHE A 246 -0.07 -6.75 -3.48
C PHE A 246 0.46 -5.79 -4.55
N ASN A 247 1.77 -5.77 -4.81
CA ASN A 247 2.36 -4.91 -5.84
C ASN A 247 1.91 -5.28 -7.26
N LYS A 248 1.77 -6.57 -7.57
CA LYS A 248 1.18 -7.03 -8.85
C LYS A 248 -0.25 -6.54 -9.01
N PHE A 249 -1.06 -6.64 -7.95
CA PHE A 249 -2.41 -6.10 -7.93
C PHE A 249 -2.43 -4.59 -8.17
N LEU A 250 -1.54 -3.82 -7.53
CA LEU A 250 -1.44 -2.36 -7.74
C LEU A 250 -1.08 -1.99 -9.18
N PHE A 251 -0.15 -2.74 -9.78
CA PHE A 251 0.26 -2.54 -11.15
C PHE A 251 -0.90 -2.74 -12.13
N GLU A 252 -1.62 -3.85 -12.00
CA GLU A 252 -2.78 -4.14 -12.85
C GLU A 252 -3.94 -3.17 -12.57
N PHE A 253 -4.21 -2.85 -11.30
CA PHE A 253 -5.21 -1.83 -10.95
C PHE A 253 -4.88 -0.46 -11.56
N GLY A 254 -3.61 -0.05 -11.53
CA GLY A 254 -3.15 1.20 -12.14
C GLY A 254 -3.38 1.23 -13.65
N LYS A 255 -3.07 0.14 -14.37
CA LYS A 255 -3.36 0.02 -15.79
C LYS A 255 -4.84 0.16 -16.11
N ILE A 256 -5.69 -0.54 -15.36
CA ILE A 256 -7.14 -0.51 -15.54
C ILE A 256 -7.65 0.91 -15.25
N GLY A 257 -7.21 1.52 -14.15
CA GLY A 257 -7.55 2.91 -13.81
C GLY A 257 -7.16 3.89 -14.91
N LEU A 258 -5.99 3.73 -15.52
CA LEU A 258 -5.58 4.58 -16.64
C LEU A 258 -6.49 4.48 -17.86
N LYS A 259 -7.06 3.30 -18.17
CA LYS A 259 -8.04 3.16 -19.26
C LYS A 259 -9.27 4.05 -19.06
N LEU A 260 -9.56 4.48 -17.82
CA LEU A 260 -10.67 5.36 -17.49
C LEU A 260 -10.33 6.86 -17.59
N ILE A 261 -9.05 7.20 -17.79
CA ILE A 261 -8.60 8.60 -17.89
C ILE A 261 -8.51 9.00 -19.36
N ASN A 262 -8.95 10.21 -19.70
CA ASN A 262 -8.63 10.81 -20.99
C ASN A 262 -7.14 11.19 -21.04
N PHE A 263 -6.37 10.61 -21.96
CA PHE A 263 -4.91 10.80 -22.03
C PHE A 263 -4.49 12.21 -22.45
N ASP A 264 -5.39 12.95 -23.10
CA ASP A 264 -5.18 14.34 -23.52
C ASP A 264 -5.66 15.34 -22.45
N LEU A 265 -6.18 14.84 -21.33
CA LEU A 265 -6.55 15.68 -20.20
C LEU A 265 -5.31 16.39 -19.67
N GLN A 266 -5.39 17.70 -19.53
CA GLN A 266 -4.29 18.51 -19.03
C GLN A 266 -4.33 18.60 -17.51
N ASN A 267 -3.19 18.36 -16.88
CA ASN A 267 -2.96 18.60 -15.46
C ASN A 267 -1.91 19.70 -15.28
N VAL A 268 -2.09 20.51 -14.24
CA VAL A 268 -1.08 21.49 -13.83
C VAL A 268 0.02 20.76 -13.06
N ASP A 269 1.26 20.87 -13.53
CA ASP A 269 2.47 20.39 -12.87
C ASP A 269 3.40 21.55 -12.55
N ILE A 270 4.25 21.34 -11.55
CA ILE A 270 5.19 22.34 -11.08
C ILE A 270 6.51 22.20 -11.84
N CYS A 271 7.05 23.32 -12.32
CA CYS A 271 8.39 23.40 -12.88
C CYS A 271 9.39 23.71 -11.78
N PHE A 272 10.41 22.87 -11.63
CA PHE A 272 11.52 23.07 -10.69
C PHE A 272 12.81 23.47 -11.42
N GLN A 273 13.60 24.37 -10.83
CA GLN A 273 14.90 24.82 -11.37
C GLN A 273 15.97 23.71 -11.38
N ASN A 274 15.86 22.80 -10.44
CA ASN A 274 16.73 21.66 -10.15
C ASN A 274 15.93 20.70 -9.25
N SER A 275 16.42 19.46 -9.06
CA SER A 275 15.67 18.39 -8.39
C SER A 275 15.26 18.67 -6.95
N ILE A 276 15.71 19.77 -6.32
CA ILE A 276 15.62 19.96 -4.87
C ILE A 276 15.11 21.35 -4.42
N THR A 277 15.26 22.47 -5.14
CA THR A 277 15.24 23.75 -4.39
C THR A 277 14.39 24.95 -4.84
N TYR A 278 13.91 25.11 -6.08
CA TYR A 278 13.05 26.27 -6.38
C TYR A 278 11.93 25.95 -7.38
N GLN A 279 10.67 26.14 -6.96
CA GLN A 279 9.53 26.22 -7.86
C GLN A 279 9.68 27.50 -8.66
N ILE A 280 9.80 27.36 -9.97
CA ILE A 280 10.04 28.47 -10.87
C ILE A 280 8.84 28.73 -11.78
N GLY A 281 7.86 27.81 -11.86
CA GLY A 281 6.63 28.01 -12.62
C GLY A 281 5.65 26.85 -12.59
N THR A 282 4.65 26.92 -13.46
CA THR A 282 3.69 25.84 -13.73
C THR A 282 3.70 25.48 -15.22
N LYS A 283 3.32 24.24 -15.50
CA LYS A 283 3.11 23.74 -16.86
C LYS A 283 1.85 22.92 -16.90
N LEU A 284 1.19 22.93 -18.05
CA LEU A 284 0.19 21.93 -18.40
C LEU A 284 0.90 20.73 -18.99
N ILE A 285 0.55 19.55 -18.50
CA ILE A 285 1.11 18.30 -18.97
C ILE A 285 -0.02 17.28 -19.08
N THR A 286 0.01 16.48 -20.13
CA THR A 286 -0.91 15.37 -20.37
C THR A 286 -0.26 14.02 -20.00
N ILE A 287 -1.04 12.94 -19.97
CA ILE A 287 -0.47 11.59 -19.79
C ILE A 287 0.41 11.24 -21.00
N ASN A 288 -0.04 11.60 -22.21
CA ASN A 288 0.73 11.43 -23.44
C ASN A 288 2.08 12.14 -23.38
N ASP A 289 2.11 13.35 -22.83
CA ASP A 289 3.37 14.07 -22.65
C ASP A 289 4.32 13.32 -21.71
N ILE A 290 3.82 12.83 -20.58
CA ILE A 290 4.63 12.09 -19.60
C ILE A 290 5.17 10.79 -20.20
N LYS A 291 4.34 10.02 -20.91
CA LYS A 291 4.75 8.74 -21.51
C LYS A 291 5.78 8.91 -22.63
N ASN A 292 5.75 10.04 -23.34
CA ASN A 292 6.64 10.34 -24.45
C ASN A 292 7.83 11.25 -24.04
N ASP A 293 8.09 11.41 -22.74
CA ASP A 293 9.12 12.29 -22.19
C ASP A 293 9.07 13.72 -22.77
N GLN A 294 7.85 14.19 -23.08
CA GLN A 294 7.59 15.54 -23.53
C GLN A 294 7.48 16.48 -22.33
N PRO A 295 7.98 17.70 -22.46
CA PRO A 295 8.13 18.56 -21.31
C PRO A 295 6.81 19.20 -20.84
N GLY A 296 5.73 19.13 -21.63
CA GLY A 296 4.46 19.85 -21.43
C GLY A 296 4.47 21.27 -22.03
N ILE A 297 3.46 22.07 -21.71
CA ILE A 297 3.29 23.47 -22.15
C ILE A 297 3.39 24.38 -20.92
N CYS A 298 4.41 25.25 -20.81
CA CYS A 298 4.49 26.16 -19.65
C CYS A 298 3.28 27.14 -19.70
N THR A 299 2.54 27.29 -18.59
CA THR A 299 1.44 28.26 -18.47
C THR A 299 1.96 29.54 -17.84
N LYS A 300 1.83 30.67 -18.54
CA LYS A 300 2.19 31.98 -17.98
C LYS A 300 1.16 32.39 -16.92
N LEU A 301 1.61 32.61 -15.68
CA LEU A 301 1.08 33.74 -14.90
C LEU A 301 1.88 34.96 -15.36
N TYR A 302 1.17 36.04 -15.69
CA TYR A 302 1.65 37.15 -16.51
C TYR A 302 2.93 37.85 -16.02
N ASP A 303 3.37 37.63 -14.77
CA ASP A 303 4.56 38.30 -14.21
C ASP A 303 5.62 37.35 -13.61
N GLU A 304 5.41 36.03 -13.60
CA GLU A 304 6.33 35.07 -12.95
C GLU A 304 6.42 33.73 -13.71
N CYS A 305 6.85 33.79 -14.97
CA CYS A 305 7.24 32.59 -15.71
C CYS A 305 8.72 32.28 -15.41
N PRO A 306 9.10 31.01 -15.16
CA PRO A 306 10.45 30.60 -14.81
C PRO A 306 11.45 31.08 -15.85
N MET A 307 12.62 31.55 -15.40
CA MET A 307 13.78 31.82 -16.25
C MET A 307 13.84 30.82 -17.44
N LYS A 308 13.72 31.33 -18.68
CA LYS A 308 13.58 30.55 -19.94
C LYS A 308 14.51 29.34 -20.04
N ASN A 309 15.69 29.43 -19.42
CA ASN A 309 16.74 28.43 -19.45
C ASN A 309 16.47 27.18 -18.59
N TYR A 310 15.44 27.17 -17.75
CA TYR A 310 15.21 26.09 -16.78
C TYR A 310 13.87 25.33 -16.97
N CYS A 311 12.84 25.91 -17.62
CA CYS A 311 11.64 25.16 -18.03
C CYS A 311 11.97 24.39 -19.32
N LYS A 312 12.16 23.06 -19.27
CA LYS A 312 12.37 22.24 -20.48
C LYS A 312 11.26 22.41 -21.53
N ALA A 313 10.04 22.75 -21.07
CA ALA A 313 8.89 23.04 -21.93
C ALA A 313 9.04 24.36 -22.69
N TYR A 314 9.78 25.30 -22.14
CA TYR A 314 10.13 26.55 -22.82
C TYR A 314 11.28 26.32 -23.80
N THR A 315 12.32 25.59 -23.41
CA THR A 315 13.52 25.37 -24.25
C THR A 315 13.28 24.51 -25.50
N LYS A 316 12.24 23.66 -25.52
CA LYS A 316 11.86 22.83 -26.68
C LYS A 316 10.81 23.49 -27.58
N ALA A 317 10.10 24.53 -27.11
CA ALA A 317 9.06 25.22 -27.86
C ALA A 317 9.58 26.41 -28.69
N SER A 318 10.86 26.77 -28.52
CA SER A 318 11.60 27.77 -29.30
C SER A 318 12.49 27.11 -30.35
#